data_AF-A0A352NML4-F1
#
_entry.id   AF-A0A352NML4-F1
#
_cell.length_a   1.000
_cell.length_b   1.000
_cell.length_c   1.000
_cell.angle_alpha   90.00
_cell.angle_beta   90.00
_cell.angle_gamma   90.00
#
_symmetry.space_group_name_H-M   'P 1'
#
loop_
_entity.id
_entity.type
_entity.pdbx_description
1 polymer ?
#
loop_
_entity_poly.entity_id
_entity_poly.type
_entity_poly.pdbx_seq_one_letter_code
_entity_poly.pdbx_strand_id
1 'polypeptide(L)'
;MAIPVYVVTGFLEAGKTTFLNHLLNRRDWQDVRMLVLQFETGEEEFHSRYHNCYGIAFPKKALEQQPKQIIEHLRSHIQDYEADEIWIEWNGVVPFSYLQALLLHSSLRSLCKIRKVIHLADAANIENLLGRTGGALPEQIANSDFAILRNVHSANTFKRIRRVLHGINPGIKLYEITSYNALYKQLFGKKEHPVNVFFLLVTLIIALHLAVKPILEQWQIPLNTIINVFLGIILQAVPFLLIGVLLSSAIQVFIPQRSIERRFPKSIGPGMLVAILGGFFLPVCDCASIPIFRSLVKKGIPLPVAVTFLTATPVINPVVILSTYYAFGGNLAIVTERVGLGIIAAILIGLIFAIRPAQGHVLSGGTLDRLMCSCGCYEDLDSITTFIGKAGLFIRHSQAEFFSVGKYLVIGAFISSLFQTMGRGIFTTVQNGADLAVSIIIMMVMAFVLSLCSSSDAVVARSFASQFPPGAIMGFLVFGPMMDIKNVMMLSSGFSKRFIGKLLLTAFTVCFALVFLFFGLGGM
;
A
#
# COMPACT_ATOMS: atom_id res chain seq x y z
N MET A 1 22.58 23.84 -20.10
CA MET A 1 21.57 22.81 -19.72
C MET A 1 22.34 21.56 -19.34
N ALA A 2 21.90 20.79 -18.33
CA ALA A 2 22.56 19.54 -17.98
C ALA A 2 22.33 18.48 -19.07
N ILE A 3 23.39 17.80 -19.49
CA ILE A 3 23.37 16.76 -20.52
C ILE A 3 22.55 15.56 -19.99
N PRO A 4 21.58 15.03 -20.75
CA PRO A 4 20.79 13.90 -20.33
C PRO A 4 21.63 12.61 -20.29
N VAL A 5 21.51 11.87 -19.18
CA VAL A 5 22.19 10.60 -18.95
C VAL A 5 21.18 9.45 -19.01
N TYR A 6 21.45 8.45 -19.84
CA TYR A 6 20.68 7.21 -19.92
C TYR A 6 21.53 6.08 -19.36
N VAL A 7 21.01 5.36 -18.37
CA VAL A 7 21.75 4.29 -17.69
C VAL A 7 21.17 2.94 -18.10
N VAL A 8 22.03 2.04 -18.56
CA VAL A 8 21.71 0.63 -18.83
C VAL A 8 22.30 -0.20 -17.69
N THR A 9 21.40 -0.82 -16.93
CA THR A 9 21.69 -1.70 -15.80
C THR A 9 21.26 -3.13 -16.15
N GLY A 10 21.63 -4.10 -15.32
CA GLY A 10 21.37 -5.51 -15.57
C GLY A 10 22.49 -6.36 -15.01
N PHE A 11 22.15 -7.55 -14.53
CA PHE A 11 23.13 -8.47 -13.98
C PHE A 11 24.16 -8.93 -15.04
N LEU A 12 25.20 -9.64 -14.62
CA LEU A 12 26.18 -10.23 -15.54
C LEU A 12 25.47 -11.05 -16.63
N GLU A 13 25.97 -10.98 -17.87
CA GLU A 13 25.41 -11.67 -19.05
C GLU A 13 23.98 -11.24 -19.47
N ALA A 14 23.41 -10.19 -18.87
CA ALA A 14 22.10 -9.68 -19.28
C ALA A 14 22.06 -9.14 -20.74
N GLY A 15 23.23 -8.97 -21.39
CA GLY A 15 23.37 -8.46 -22.76
C GLY A 15 23.30 -6.94 -22.87
N LYS A 16 23.86 -6.24 -21.88
CA LYS A 16 23.94 -4.77 -21.82
C LYS A 16 24.70 -4.20 -23.01
N THR A 17 25.90 -4.71 -23.28
CA THR A 17 26.76 -4.26 -24.37
C THR A 17 26.13 -4.52 -25.73
N THR A 18 25.60 -5.72 -25.97
CA THR A 18 24.88 -6.07 -27.22
C THR A 18 23.67 -5.16 -27.44
N PHE A 19 22.91 -4.84 -26.38
CA PHE A 19 21.80 -3.90 -26.45
C PHE A 19 22.25 -2.49 -26.86
N LEU A 20 23.33 -1.97 -26.27
CA LEU A 20 23.90 -0.67 -26.63
C LEU A 20 24.41 -0.65 -28.07
N ASN A 21 25.14 -1.69 -28.50
CA ASN A 21 25.62 -1.83 -29.87
C ASN A 21 24.47 -1.79 -30.89
N HIS A 22 23.33 -2.43 -30.61
CA HIS A 22 22.16 -2.36 -31.50
C HIS A 22 21.43 -1.02 -31.45
N LEU A 23 21.36 -0.38 -30.28
CA LEU A 23 20.59 0.84 -30.07
C LEU A 23 21.30 2.07 -30.65
N LEU A 24 22.58 2.22 -30.37
CA LEU A 24 23.34 3.45 -30.70
C LEU A 24 23.83 3.47 -32.15
N ASN A 25 23.91 2.30 -32.82
CA ASN A 25 24.31 2.19 -34.23
C ASN A 25 23.14 2.24 -35.22
N ARG A 26 22.00 2.83 -34.83
CA ARG A 26 20.84 3.05 -35.71
C ARG A 26 21.04 4.27 -36.60
N ARG A 27 20.47 4.25 -37.81
CA ARG A 27 20.50 5.42 -38.72
C ARG A 27 19.88 6.67 -38.10
N ASP A 28 18.82 6.51 -37.31
CA ASP A 28 18.11 7.63 -36.66
C ASP A 28 18.99 8.45 -35.69
N TRP A 29 20.16 7.93 -35.30
CA TRP A 29 21.06 8.53 -34.32
C TRP A 29 22.33 9.11 -34.93
N GLN A 30 22.48 9.08 -36.27
CA GLN A 30 23.69 9.51 -36.98
C GLN A 30 24.13 10.94 -36.63
N ASP A 31 23.17 11.83 -36.41
CA ASP A 31 23.43 13.25 -36.16
C ASP A 31 23.58 13.60 -34.66
N VAL A 32 23.49 12.62 -33.76
CA VAL A 32 23.57 12.83 -32.29
C VAL A 32 24.96 12.45 -31.79
N ARG A 33 25.65 13.39 -31.13
CA ARG A 33 26.95 13.14 -30.47
C ARG A 33 26.72 12.45 -29.12
N MET A 34 27.24 11.24 -28.97
CA MET A 34 27.00 10.41 -27.79
C MET A 34 28.30 10.07 -27.07
N LEU A 35 28.31 10.23 -25.75
CA LEU A 35 29.37 9.76 -24.87
C LEU A 35 28.94 8.46 -24.20
N VAL A 36 29.65 7.36 -24.42
CA VAL A 36 29.35 6.04 -23.87
C VAL A 36 30.35 5.71 -22.76
N LEU A 37 29.87 5.52 -21.53
CA LEU A 37 30.67 5.25 -20.34
C LEU A 37 30.40 3.81 -19.87
N GLN A 38 31.41 2.94 -19.93
CA GLN A 38 31.28 1.54 -19.55
C GLN A 38 31.96 1.28 -18.22
N PHE A 39 31.22 0.82 -17.21
CA PHE A 39 31.75 0.45 -15.88
C PHE A 39 31.90 -1.07 -15.72
N GLU A 40 31.92 -1.79 -16.84
CA GLU A 40 32.02 -3.23 -16.94
C GLU A 40 32.90 -3.56 -18.14
N THR A 41 33.82 -4.51 -17.99
CA THR A 41 34.57 -5.10 -19.09
C THR A 41 33.90 -6.43 -19.43
N GLY A 42 33.11 -6.45 -20.51
CA GLY A 42 32.44 -7.64 -21.02
C GLY A 42 33.29 -8.40 -22.05
N GLU A 43 32.75 -9.51 -22.58
CA GLU A 43 33.36 -10.27 -23.69
C GLU A 43 33.17 -9.57 -25.05
N GLU A 44 32.12 -8.75 -25.19
CA GLU A 44 31.88 -7.90 -26.36
C GLU A 44 32.36 -6.47 -26.07
N GLU A 45 33.02 -5.85 -27.05
CA GLU A 45 33.36 -4.42 -27.00
C GLU A 45 32.28 -3.57 -27.70
N PHE A 46 32.14 -2.32 -27.25
CA PHE A 46 31.27 -1.37 -27.92
C PHE A 46 31.95 -0.83 -29.19
N HIS A 47 31.27 -0.93 -30.34
CA HIS A 47 31.79 -0.44 -31.62
C HIS A 47 30.88 0.62 -32.22
N SER A 48 31.43 1.79 -32.52
CA SER A 48 30.73 2.92 -33.14
C SER A 48 30.72 2.80 -34.66
N ARG A 49 29.54 2.71 -35.27
CA ARG A 49 29.36 2.56 -36.73
C ARG A 49 29.44 3.88 -37.49
N TYR A 50 29.03 4.99 -36.87
CA TYR A 50 28.94 6.30 -37.54
C TYR A 50 29.89 7.36 -36.98
N HIS A 51 30.89 6.96 -36.17
CA HIS A 51 31.90 7.84 -35.56
C HIS A 51 31.31 8.98 -34.70
N ASN A 52 30.05 8.87 -34.30
CA ASN A 52 29.31 9.82 -33.47
C ASN A 52 29.28 9.41 -31.99
N CYS A 53 29.66 8.17 -31.67
CA CYS A 53 29.85 7.68 -30.31
C CYS A 53 31.32 7.65 -29.90
N TYR A 54 31.64 8.26 -28.75
CA TYR A 54 32.95 8.14 -28.10
C TYR A 54 32.81 7.28 -26.84
N GLY A 55 33.55 6.18 -26.78
CA GLY A 55 33.48 5.19 -25.70
C GLY A 55 34.63 5.32 -24.71
N ILE A 56 34.32 5.23 -23.41
CA ILE A 56 35.29 5.22 -22.32
C ILE A 56 34.95 4.06 -21.37
N ALA A 57 35.93 3.23 -21.06
CA ALA A 57 35.77 2.13 -20.11
C ALA A 57 36.48 2.42 -18.77
N PHE A 58 35.80 2.15 -17.67
CA PHE A 58 36.29 2.26 -16.31
C PHE A 58 36.26 0.86 -15.66
N PRO A 59 37.41 0.32 -15.24
CA PRO A 59 37.43 -0.97 -14.58
C PRO A 59 36.79 -0.90 -13.19
N LYS A 60 36.09 -1.96 -12.78
CA LYS A 60 35.42 -2.06 -11.47
C LYS A 60 36.33 -1.68 -10.29
N LYS A 61 37.59 -2.13 -10.31
CA LYS A 61 38.56 -1.82 -9.23
C LYS A 61 38.78 -0.31 -9.04
N ALA A 62 38.80 0.46 -10.14
CA ALA A 62 38.94 1.92 -10.06
C ALA A 62 37.69 2.58 -9.43
N LEU A 63 36.50 2.02 -9.66
CA LEU A 63 35.24 2.50 -9.08
C LEU A 63 35.24 2.40 -7.56
N GLU A 64 35.77 1.32 -7.02
CA GLU A 64 35.80 1.06 -5.57
C GLU A 64 36.98 1.78 -4.87
N GLN A 65 38.13 1.85 -5.53
CA GLN A 65 39.38 2.33 -4.89
C GLN A 65 39.66 3.81 -5.12
N GLN A 66 39.23 4.39 -6.25
CA GLN A 66 39.64 5.75 -6.67
C GLN A 66 38.47 6.57 -7.26
N PRO A 67 37.32 6.72 -6.56
CA PRO A 67 36.14 7.39 -7.10
C PRO A 67 36.37 8.86 -7.46
N LYS A 68 37.26 9.56 -6.74
CA LYS A 68 37.60 10.97 -7.03
C LYS A 68 38.31 11.14 -8.38
N GLN A 69 39.18 10.20 -8.77
CA GLN A 69 39.88 10.27 -10.05
C GLN A 69 38.92 10.01 -11.21
N ILE A 70 37.96 9.08 -11.03
CA ILE A 70 36.90 8.85 -12.01
C ILE A 70 36.05 10.11 -12.21
N ILE A 71 35.70 10.82 -11.13
CA ILE A 71 34.92 12.06 -11.22
C ILE A 71 35.66 13.11 -12.05
N GLU A 72 36.97 13.31 -11.84
CA GLU A 72 37.76 14.26 -12.63
C GLU A 72 37.92 13.83 -14.09
N HIS A 73 38.14 12.53 -14.35
CA HIS A 73 38.18 12.01 -15.72
C HIS A 73 36.83 12.18 -16.43
N LEU A 74 35.71 11.90 -15.76
CA LEU A 74 34.39 12.09 -16.35
C LEU A 74 34.13 13.56 -16.64
N ARG A 75 34.53 14.44 -15.73
CA ARG A 75 34.39 15.87 -15.91
C ARG A 75 35.14 16.34 -17.17
N SER A 76 36.42 15.95 -17.33
CA SER A 76 37.20 16.38 -18.50
C SER A 76 36.55 15.93 -19.80
N HIS A 77 36.19 14.64 -19.91
CA HIS A 77 35.61 14.09 -21.13
C HIS A 77 34.23 14.67 -21.46
N ILE A 78 33.39 14.94 -20.46
CA ILE A 78 32.09 15.58 -20.66
C ILE A 78 32.26 17.02 -21.17
N GLN A 79 33.30 17.74 -20.72
CA GLN A 79 33.58 19.09 -21.16
C GLN A 79 34.25 19.13 -22.55
N ASP A 80 35.12 18.17 -22.86
CA ASP A 80 35.90 18.16 -24.10
C ASP A 80 35.10 17.65 -25.31
N TYR A 81 34.23 16.65 -25.13
CA TYR A 81 33.54 15.98 -26.24
C TYR A 81 32.23 16.66 -26.69
N GLU A 82 31.73 17.64 -25.92
CA GLU A 82 30.44 18.33 -26.17
C GLU A 82 29.29 17.37 -26.55
N ALA A 83 29.05 16.35 -25.72
CA ALA A 83 28.02 15.34 -26.00
C ALA A 83 26.60 15.92 -25.92
N ASP A 84 25.73 15.51 -26.85
CA ASP A 84 24.29 15.78 -26.78
C ASP A 84 23.62 14.89 -25.72
N GLU A 85 24.06 13.64 -25.61
CA GLU A 85 23.57 12.66 -24.64
C GLU A 85 24.70 11.75 -24.10
N ILE A 86 24.57 11.29 -22.85
CA ILE A 86 25.50 10.36 -22.20
C ILE A 86 24.80 9.02 -21.97
N TRP A 87 25.45 7.93 -22.35
CA TRP A 87 24.99 6.56 -22.14
C TRP A 87 25.93 5.85 -21.17
N ILE A 88 25.38 5.29 -20.10
CA ILE A 88 26.17 4.59 -19.07
C ILE A 88 25.80 3.12 -19.08
N GLU A 89 26.77 2.26 -19.35
CA GLU A 89 26.68 0.83 -19.05
C GLU A 89 27.14 0.60 -17.61
N TRP A 90 26.18 0.34 -16.72
CA TRP A 90 26.44 0.16 -15.30
C TRP A 90 26.81 -1.28 -14.95
N ASN A 91 27.73 -1.41 -14.00
CA ASN A 91 28.22 -2.71 -13.54
C ASN A 91 27.10 -3.57 -12.93
N GLY A 92 27.03 -4.83 -13.35
CA GLY A 92 25.97 -5.75 -12.91
C GLY A 92 25.99 -6.15 -11.43
N VAL A 93 27.11 -5.99 -10.72
CA VAL A 93 27.25 -6.41 -9.31
C VAL A 93 27.43 -5.25 -8.32
N VAL A 94 27.58 -4.01 -8.81
CA VAL A 94 27.71 -2.83 -7.96
C VAL A 94 26.33 -2.19 -7.72
N PRO A 95 26.00 -1.81 -6.47
CA PRO A 95 24.74 -1.13 -6.16
C PRO A 95 24.55 0.17 -6.93
N PHE A 96 23.31 0.49 -7.31
CA PHE A 96 22.99 1.66 -8.14
C PHE A 96 23.28 3.01 -7.43
N SER A 97 23.20 3.04 -6.11
CA SER A 97 23.53 4.19 -5.26
C SER A 97 24.94 4.73 -5.48
N TYR A 98 25.90 3.88 -5.87
CA TYR A 98 27.27 4.33 -6.19
C TYR A 98 27.28 5.22 -7.43
N LEU A 99 26.54 4.85 -8.48
CA LEU A 99 26.38 5.68 -9.67
C LEU A 99 25.69 7.01 -9.33
N GLN A 100 24.64 6.95 -8.52
CA GLN A 100 23.93 8.14 -8.07
C GLN A 100 24.86 9.08 -7.29
N ALA A 101 25.63 8.56 -6.34
CA ALA A 101 26.59 9.34 -5.57
C ALA A 101 27.65 10.00 -6.46
N LEU A 102 28.14 9.27 -7.47
CA LEU A 102 29.11 9.77 -8.43
C LEU A 102 28.54 10.93 -9.28
N LEU A 103 27.34 10.76 -9.83
CA LEU A 103 26.70 11.80 -10.67
C LEU A 103 26.17 13.00 -9.86
N LEU A 104 25.88 12.81 -8.56
CA LEU A 104 25.46 13.87 -7.65
C LEU A 104 26.62 14.69 -7.05
N HIS A 105 27.86 14.28 -7.31
CA HIS A 105 29.04 15.04 -6.88
C HIS A 105 29.01 16.47 -7.43
N SER A 106 29.48 17.44 -6.65
CA SER A 106 29.42 18.88 -6.98
C SER A 106 30.01 19.20 -8.36
N SER A 107 31.06 18.48 -8.77
CA SER A 107 31.72 18.63 -10.08
C SER A 107 30.87 18.18 -11.28
N LEU A 108 29.95 17.22 -11.11
CA LEU A 108 29.19 16.59 -12.20
C LEU A 108 27.70 16.95 -12.19
N ARG A 109 27.15 17.30 -11.02
CA ARG A 109 25.71 17.56 -10.81
C ARG A 109 25.15 18.66 -11.72
N SER A 110 25.95 19.67 -12.07
CA SER A 110 25.55 20.75 -12.97
C SER A 110 25.72 20.40 -14.45
N LEU A 111 26.59 19.44 -14.76
CA LEU A 111 26.95 19.05 -16.14
C LEU A 111 25.99 18.03 -16.72
N CYS A 112 25.52 17.08 -15.91
CA CYS A 112 24.72 15.96 -16.41
C CYS A 112 23.61 15.55 -15.42
N LYS A 113 22.53 14.95 -15.94
CA LYS A 113 21.39 14.49 -15.13
C LYS A 113 20.81 13.19 -15.68
N ILE A 114 20.60 12.20 -14.80
CA ILE A 114 19.90 10.97 -15.15
C ILE A 114 18.50 11.31 -15.67
N ARG A 115 18.25 10.92 -16.93
CA ARG A 115 16.98 11.09 -17.62
C ARG A 115 16.15 9.82 -17.59
N LYS A 116 16.79 8.66 -17.81
CA LYS A 116 16.15 7.34 -17.79
C LYS A 116 17.12 6.26 -17.33
N VAL A 117 16.59 5.24 -16.66
CA VAL A 117 17.31 4.04 -16.23
C VAL A 117 16.61 2.80 -16.81
N ILE A 118 17.37 1.98 -17.49
CA ILE A 118 16.95 0.80 -18.25
C ILE A 118 17.51 -0.43 -17.54
N HIS A 119 16.68 -1.42 -17.23
CA HIS A 119 17.14 -2.69 -16.69
C HIS A 119 17.04 -3.80 -17.73
N LEU A 120 18.15 -4.44 -18.07
CA LEU A 120 18.15 -5.66 -18.88
C LEU A 120 18.10 -6.87 -17.97
N ALA A 121 17.20 -7.79 -18.27
CA ALA A 121 17.02 -9.01 -17.51
C ALA A 121 16.81 -10.21 -18.43
N ASP A 122 17.51 -11.30 -18.13
CA ASP A 122 17.22 -12.61 -18.70
C ASP A 122 16.09 -13.27 -17.90
N ALA A 123 15.00 -13.60 -18.59
CA ALA A 123 13.84 -14.26 -18.01
C ALA A 123 14.15 -15.62 -17.37
N ALA A 124 15.12 -16.37 -17.88
CA ALA A 124 15.48 -17.68 -17.36
C ALA A 124 16.25 -17.58 -16.03
N ASN A 125 17.06 -16.53 -15.86
CA ASN A 125 18.03 -16.44 -14.76
C ASN A 125 17.64 -15.45 -13.65
N ILE A 126 16.77 -14.48 -13.91
CA ILE A 126 16.48 -13.39 -12.96
C ILE A 126 16.04 -13.87 -11.57
N GLU A 127 15.22 -14.93 -11.50
CA GLU A 127 14.74 -15.46 -10.22
C GLU A 127 15.85 -16.10 -9.39
N ASN A 128 16.76 -16.82 -10.05
CA ASN A 128 17.92 -17.43 -9.41
C ASN A 128 18.91 -16.37 -8.93
N LEU A 129 19.03 -15.26 -9.67
CA LEU A 129 19.93 -14.17 -9.36
C LEU A 129 19.44 -13.36 -8.15
N LEU A 130 18.15 -13.02 -8.09
CA LEU A 130 17.59 -12.24 -6.98
C LEU A 130 17.82 -12.86 -5.59
N GLY A 131 17.91 -14.19 -5.50
CA GLY A 131 18.23 -14.89 -4.26
C GLY A 131 19.71 -14.94 -3.87
N ARG A 132 20.63 -14.56 -4.78
CA ARG A 132 22.09 -14.76 -4.64
C ARG A 132 22.92 -13.48 -4.71
N THR A 133 22.35 -12.39 -5.19
CA THR A 133 23.10 -11.17 -5.55
C THR A 133 23.17 -10.10 -4.46
N GLY A 134 22.69 -10.40 -3.25
CA GLY A 134 22.53 -9.40 -2.20
C GLY A 134 21.64 -8.22 -2.65
N GLY A 135 21.93 -7.02 -2.15
CA GLY A 135 21.12 -5.81 -2.41
C GLY A 135 21.30 -5.17 -3.80
N ALA A 136 22.35 -5.49 -4.56
CA ALA A 136 22.71 -4.77 -5.78
C ALA A 136 21.66 -4.88 -6.90
N LEU A 137 21.22 -6.10 -7.22
CA LEU A 137 20.24 -6.34 -8.28
C LEU A 137 18.84 -5.76 -7.94
N PRO A 138 18.29 -5.98 -6.74
CA PRO A 138 17.06 -5.31 -6.32
C PRO A 138 17.14 -3.78 -6.40
N GLU A 139 18.28 -3.19 -6.01
CA GLU A 139 18.46 -1.74 -6.06
C GLU A 139 18.50 -1.19 -7.49
N GLN A 140 19.14 -1.90 -8.42
CA GLN A 140 19.12 -1.55 -9.84
C GLN A 140 17.68 -1.60 -10.39
N ILE A 141 16.91 -2.64 -10.07
CA ILE A 141 15.51 -2.76 -10.50
C ILE A 141 14.64 -1.65 -9.87
N ALA A 142 14.84 -1.36 -8.58
CA ALA A 142 14.10 -0.33 -7.85
C ALA A 142 14.29 1.07 -8.43
N ASN A 143 15.46 1.37 -8.99
CA ASN A 143 15.78 2.66 -9.60
C ASN A 143 15.54 2.71 -11.12
N SER A 144 14.99 1.64 -11.72
CA SER A 144 14.77 1.55 -13.16
C SER A 144 13.40 2.08 -13.60
N ASP A 145 13.34 2.81 -14.71
CA ASP A 145 12.08 3.28 -15.31
C ASP A 145 11.36 2.15 -16.06
N PHE A 146 12.13 1.28 -16.69
CA PHE A 146 11.62 0.10 -17.39
C PHE A 146 12.64 -1.04 -17.41
N ALA A 147 12.13 -2.26 -17.46
CA ALA A 147 12.90 -3.46 -17.68
C ALA A 147 12.60 -4.06 -19.05
N ILE A 148 13.66 -4.54 -19.68
CA ILE A 148 13.65 -5.21 -20.97
C ILE A 148 13.96 -6.68 -20.70
N LEU A 149 12.99 -7.54 -20.99
CA LEU A 149 13.08 -8.98 -20.78
C LEU A 149 13.56 -9.68 -22.05
N ARG A 150 14.63 -10.47 -21.90
CA ARG A 150 15.16 -11.37 -22.92
C ARG A 150 14.72 -12.81 -22.63
N ASN A 151 14.74 -13.66 -23.67
CA ASN A 151 14.51 -15.10 -23.56
C ASN A 151 13.17 -15.49 -22.89
N VAL A 152 12.11 -14.73 -23.19
CA VAL A 152 10.76 -15.05 -22.68
C VAL A 152 10.14 -16.15 -23.53
N HIS A 153 10.22 -17.39 -23.06
CA HIS A 153 9.73 -18.56 -23.81
C HIS A 153 8.22 -18.84 -23.63
N SER A 154 7.55 -18.27 -22.62
CA SER A 154 6.12 -18.50 -22.38
C SER A 154 5.42 -17.33 -21.68
N ALA A 155 4.11 -17.18 -21.93
CA ALA A 155 3.27 -16.18 -21.25
C ALA A 155 3.21 -16.40 -19.73
N ASN A 156 3.35 -17.65 -19.27
CA ASN A 156 3.40 -17.96 -17.84
C ASN A 156 4.71 -17.47 -17.20
N THR A 157 5.84 -17.63 -17.89
CA THR A 157 7.14 -17.10 -17.48
C THR A 157 7.09 -15.57 -17.37
N PHE A 158 6.51 -14.89 -18.36
CA PHE A 158 6.31 -13.44 -18.32
C PHE A 158 5.46 -13.01 -17.11
N LYS A 159 4.31 -13.64 -16.87
CA LYS A 159 3.45 -13.35 -15.71
C LYS A 159 4.16 -13.59 -14.38
N ARG A 160 5.10 -14.53 -14.31
CA ARG A 160 5.87 -14.85 -13.12
C ARG A 160 6.91 -13.78 -12.85
N ILE A 161 7.75 -13.46 -13.83
CA ILE A 161 8.77 -12.40 -13.75
C ILE A 161 8.12 -11.04 -13.51
N ARG A 162 7.01 -10.76 -14.18
CA ARG A 162 6.24 -9.53 -13.98
C ARG A 162 5.82 -9.35 -12.52
N ARG A 163 5.41 -10.42 -11.84
CA ARG A 163 5.09 -10.37 -10.41
C ARG A 163 6.31 -10.08 -9.55
N VAL A 164 7.47 -10.66 -9.89
CA VAL A 164 8.73 -10.45 -9.17
C VAL A 164 9.21 -9.00 -9.34
N LEU A 165 9.31 -8.51 -10.58
CA LEU A 165 9.77 -7.16 -10.89
C LEU A 165 8.83 -6.08 -10.35
N HIS A 166 7.50 -6.23 -10.48
CA HIS A 166 6.55 -5.29 -9.86
C HIS A 166 6.56 -5.36 -8.34
N GLY A 167 7.00 -6.47 -7.75
CA GLY A 167 7.20 -6.58 -6.31
C GLY A 167 8.33 -5.69 -5.79
N ILE A 168 9.37 -5.50 -6.61
CA ILE A 168 10.53 -4.63 -6.29
C ILE A 168 10.27 -3.18 -6.71
N ASN A 169 9.70 -2.99 -7.91
CA ASN A 169 9.39 -1.68 -8.48
C ASN A 169 7.98 -1.71 -9.09
N PRO A 170 6.94 -1.29 -8.35
CA PRO A 170 5.56 -1.28 -8.85
C PRO A 170 5.37 -0.42 -10.12
N GLY A 171 6.21 0.61 -10.29
CA GLY A 171 6.16 1.54 -11.42
C GLY A 171 6.92 1.09 -12.67
N ILE A 172 7.69 0.00 -12.60
CA ILE A 172 8.53 -0.45 -13.72
C ILE A 172 7.67 -0.90 -14.91
N LYS A 173 7.97 -0.37 -16.09
CA LYS A 173 7.35 -0.87 -17.32
C LYS A 173 8.15 -2.05 -17.86
N LEU A 174 7.46 -3.09 -18.32
CA LEU A 174 8.09 -4.29 -18.84
C LEU A 174 7.92 -4.36 -20.35
N TYR A 175 9.02 -4.58 -21.05
CA TYR A 175 9.04 -4.75 -22.50
C TYR A 175 9.73 -6.08 -22.85
N GLU A 176 9.20 -6.80 -23.81
CA GLU A 176 9.84 -8.01 -24.34
C GLU A 176 10.65 -7.65 -25.59
N ILE A 177 11.86 -8.19 -25.72
CA ILE A 177 12.62 -8.05 -26.97
C ILE A 177 12.05 -9.02 -28.01
N THR A 178 11.05 -8.57 -28.77
CA THR A 178 10.60 -9.24 -30.00
C THR A 178 11.31 -8.68 -31.24
N SER A 179 11.56 -7.37 -31.26
CA SER A 179 12.36 -6.67 -32.26
C SER A 179 12.89 -5.34 -31.68
N TYR A 180 14.16 -5.02 -31.92
CA TYR A 180 14.78 -3.76 -31.47
C TYR A 180 14.08 -2.52 -32.04
N ASN A 181 13.48 -2.59 -33.24
CA ASN A 181 12.72 -1.49 -33.83
C ASN A 181 11.41 -1.22 -33.07
N ALA A 182 10.67 -2.28 -32.73
CA ALA A 182 9.43 -2.17 -31.96
C ALA A 182 9.70 -1.64 -30.55
N LEU A 183 10.77 -2.14 -29.93
CA LEU A 183 11.25 -1.70 -28.62
C LEU A 183 11.57 -0.20 -28.64
N TYR A 184 12.30 0.30 -29.66
CA TYR A 184 12.61 1.73 -29.77
C TYR A 184 11.36 2.61 -29.81
N LYS A 185 10.37 2.24 -30.64
CA LYS A 185 9.10 2.99 -30.74
C LYS A 185 8.36 3.05 -29.40
N GLN A 186 8.45 1.99 -28.60
CA GLN A 186 7.88 1.93 -27.25
C GLN A 186 8.68 2.73 -26.21
N LEU A 187 10.02 2.76 -26.33
CA LEU A 187 10.92 3.41 -25.37
C LEU A 187 11.04 4.93 -25.57
N PHE A 188 11.11 5.37 -26.83
CA PHE A 188 11.43 6.75 -27.23
C PHE A 188 10.36 7.41 -28.09
N GLY A 189 9.25 6.72 -28.39
CA GLY A 189 8.09 7.34 -29.00
C GLY A 189 7.66 8.57 -28.20
N LYS A 190 7.43 9.69 -28.89
CA LYS A 190 6.92 10.93 -28.28
C LYS A 190 5.68 10.58 -27.45
N LYS A 191 5.80 10.61 -26.12
CA LYS A 191 4.63 10.55 -25.24
C LYS A 191 3.81 11.79 -25.54
N GLU A 192 2.54 11.61 -25.88
CA GLU A 192 1.58 12.71 -25.89
C GLU A 192 1.68 13.47 -24.57
N HIS A 193 1.61 14.80 -24.64
CA HIS A 193 1.84 15.66 -23.48
C HIS A 193 0.95 15.20 -22.30
N PRO A 194 1.51 14.98 -21.10
CA PRO A 194 0.74 14.55 -19.93
C PRO A 194 -0.39 15.52 -19.59
N VAL A 195 -0.22 16.79 -19.99
CA VAL A 195 -1.23 17.84 -19.92
C VAL A 195 -2.45 17.52 -20.79
N ASN A 196 -2.27 17.05 -22.02
CA ASN A 196 -3.38 16.68 -22.91
C ASN A 196 -4.12 15.44 -22.39
N VAL A 197 -3.39 14.46 -21.84
CA VAL A 197 -4.01 13.29 -21.20
C VAL A 197 -4.82 13.71 -19.99
N PHE A 198 -4.29 14.61 -19.15
CA PHE A 198 -5.01 15.15 -18.01
C PHE A 198 -6.29 15.86 -18.44
N PHE A 199 -6.22 16.78 -19.41
CA PHE A 199 -7.40 17.47 -19.93
C PHE A 199 -8.39 16.48 -20.53
N LEU A 200 -7.94 15.49 -21.31
CA LEU A 200 -8.81 14.47 -21.88
C LEU A 200 -9.51 13.64 -20.79
N LEU A 201 -8.81 13.27 -19.72
CA LEU A 201 -9.38 12.55 -18.57
C LEU A 201 -10.42 13.40 -17.83
N VAL A 202 -10.12 14.66 -17.57
CA VAL A 202 -11.06 15.61 -16.95
C VAL A 202 -12.29 15.80 -17.84
N THR A 203 -12.10 15.98 -19.14
CA THR A 203 -13.19 16.14 -20.11
C THR A 203 -14.05 14.88 -20.19
N LEU A 204 -13.42 13.70 -20.15
CA LEU A 204 -14.11 12.41 -20.12
C LEU A 204 -14.93 12.23 -18.83
N ILE A 205 -14.39 12.62 -17.67
CA ILE A 205 -15.11 12.55 -16.39
C ILE A 205 -16.30 13.50 -16.40
N ILE A 206 -16.14 14.72 -16.90
CA ILE A 206 -17.23 15.70 -17.02
C ILE A 206 -18.29 15.19 -18.01
N ALA A 207 -17.88 14.71 -19.18
CA ALA A 207 -18.79 14.15 -20.18
C ALA A 207 -19.56 12.94 -19.64
N LEU A 208 -18.87 12.04 -18.92
CA LEU A 208 -19.50 10.89 -18.26
C LEU A 208 -20.51 11.34 -17.20
N HIS A 209 -20.16 12.33 -16.36
CA HIS A 209 -21.07 12.87 -15.37
C HIS A 209 -22.33 13.46 -16.01
N LEU A 210 -22.16 14.26 -17.08
CA LEU A 210 -23.28 14.86 -17.83
C LEU A 210 -24.14 13.82 -18.55
N ALA A 211 -23.55 12.74 -19.06
CA ALA A 211 -24.27 11.66 -19.75
C ALA A 211 -25.02 10.73 -18.78
N VAL A 212 -24.42 10.43 -17.63
CA VAL A 212 -24.97 9.51 -16.61
C VAL A 212 -26.04 10.19 -15.76
N LYS A 213 -25.94 11.51 -15.55
CA LYS A 213 -26.90 12.29 -14.76
C LYS A 213 -28.37 12.15 -15.19
N PRO A 214 -28.76 12.41 -16.46
CA PRO A 214 -30.15 12.30 -16.88
C PRO A 214 -30.68 10.87 -16.77
N ILE A 215 -29.83 9.87 -17.01
CA ILE A 215 -30.20 8.45 -16.87
C ILE A 215 -30.48 8.14 -15.40
N LEU A 216 -29.61 8.50 -14.46
CA LEU A 216 -29.82 8.18 -13.05
C LEU A 216 -30.95 8.99 -12.40
N GLU A 217 -31.18 10.23 -12.83
CA GLU A 217 -32.35 11.02 -12.42
C GLU A 217 -33.67 10.39 -12.87
N GLN A 218 -33.69 9.76 -14.05
CA GLN A 218 -34.86 9.00 -14.54
C GLN A 218 -35.20 7.79 -13.64
N TRP A 219 -34.21 7.21 -12.97
CA TRP A 219 -34.37 6.11 -12.01
C TRP A 219 -34.56 6.60 -10.55
N GLN A 220 -34.78 7.91 -10.33
CA GLN A 220 -34.86 8.54 -9.00
C GLN A 220 -33.61 8.31 -8.11
N ILE A 221 -32.44 8.07 -8.70
CA ILE A 221 -31.19 7.89 -7.95
C ILE A 221 -30.53 9.26 -7.76
N PRO A 222 -30.46 9.81 -6.52
CA PRO A 222 -29.94 11.15 -6.31
C PRO A 222 -28.40 11.14 -6.33
N LEU A 223 -27.84 11.23 -7.54
CA LEU A 223 -26.39 11.26 -7.81
C LEU A 223 -25.62 12.26 -6.95
N ASN A 224 -26.14 13.48 -6.81
CA ASN A 224 -25.50 14.52 -6.02
C ASN A 224 -25.36 14.10 -4.55
N THR A 225 -26.37 13.39 -4.01
CA THR A 225 -26.32 12.85 -2.65
C THR A 225 -25.26 11.75 -2.54
N ILE A 226 -25.18 10.84 -3.52
CA ILE A 226 -24.16 9.77 -3.54
C ILE A 226 -22.75 10.38 -3.56
N ILE A 227 -22.52 11.37 -4.42
CA ILE A 227 -21.22 12.05 -4.55
C ILE A 227 -20.87 12.79 -3.26
N ASN A 228 -21.82 13.52 -2.67
CA ASN A 228 -21.58 14.28 -1.43
C ASN A 228 -21.30 13.35 -0.25
N VAL A 229 -22.06 12.25 -0.12
CA VAL A 229 -21.82 11.24 0.93
C VAL A 229 -20.47 10.55 0.71
N PHE A 230 -20.15 10.15 -0.53
CA PHE A 230 -18.86 9.56 -0.87
C PHE A 230 -17.69 10.50 -0.51
N LEU A 231 -17.74 11.75 -0.98
CA LEU A 231 -16.70 12.74 -0.73
C LEU A 231 -16.58 13.03 0.77
N GLY A 232 -17.70 13.12 1.49
CA GLY A 232 -17.71 13.27 2.95
C GLY A 232 -17.00 12.11 3.67
N ILE A 233 -17.30 10.87 3.31
CA ILE A 233 -16.62 9.68 3.87
C ILE A 233 -15.13 9.72 3.58
N ILE A 234 -14.72 10.06 2.36
CA ILE A 234 -13.31 10.15 1.97
C ILE A 234 -12.58 11.26 2.74
N LEU A 235 -13.15 12.47 2.79
CA LEU A 235 -12.57 13.62 3.49
C LEU A 235 -12.37 13.33 4.98
N GLN A 236 -13.28 12.56 5.59
CA GLN A 236 -13.15 12.14 6.98
C GLN A 236 -12.15 11.00 7.15
N ALA A 237 -12.22 9.95 6.33
CA ALA A 237 -11.44 8.73 6.53
C ALA A 237 -9.94 8.88 6.18
N VAL A 238 -9.60 9.71 5.20
CA VAL A 238 -8.20 9.89 4.75
C VAL A 238 -7.29 10.44 5.86
N PRO A 239 -7.64 11.52 6.59
CA PRO A 239 -6.83 12.01 7.71
C PRO A 239 -6.58 10.95 8.78
N PHE A 240 -7.61 10.18 9.15
CA PHE A 240 -7.45 9.13 10.15
C PHE A 240 -6.61 7.97 9.63
N LEU A 241 -6.85 7.52 8.39
CA LEU A 241 -6.03 6.49 7.76
C LEU A 241 -4.56 6.91 7.74
N LEU A 242 -4.27 8.17 7.42
CA LEU A 242 -2.91 8.70 7.42
C LEU A 242 -2.27 8.58 8.81
N ILE A 243 -2.98 8.97 9.87
CA ILE A 243 -2.50 8.81 11.26
C ILE A 243 -2.24 7.34 11.59
N GLY A 244 -3.17 6.45 11.23
CA GLY A 244 -3.03 5.01 11.46
C GLY A 244 -1.82 4.42 10.74
N VAL A 245 -1.57 4.83 9.50
CA VAL A 245 -0.42 4.38 8.69
C VAL A 245 0.90 4.93 9.22
N LEU A 246 0.94 6.19 9.68
CA LEU A 246 2.12 6.76 10.32
C LEU A 246 2.43 6.02 11.62
N LEU A 247 1.42 5.77 12.48
CA LEU A 247 1.61 5.04 13.73
C LEU A 247 2.03 3.59 13.47
N SER A 248 1.40 2.92 12.50
CA SER A 248 1.75 1.61 12.01
C SER A 248 3.22 1.53 11.57
N SER A 249 3.66 2.49 10.74
CA SER A 249 5.04 2.58 10.27
C SER A 249 6.02 2.91 11.39
N ALA A 250 5.61 3.71 12.38
CA ALA A 250 6.43 3.98 13.56
C ALA A 250 6.64 2.71 14.39
N ILE A 251 5.59 1.91 14.60
CA ILE A 251 5.67 0.61 15.26
C ILE A 251 6.60 -0.34 14.47
N GLN A 252 6.50 -0.34 13.14
CA GLN A 252 7.33 -1.20 12.31
C GLN A 252 8.82 -0.80 12.31
N VAL A 253 9.13 0.50 12.24
CA VAL A 253 10.50 1.00 12.10
C VAL A 253 11.21 1.21 13.44
N PHE A 254 10.52 1.79 14.44
CA PHE A 254 11.16 2.18 15.71
C PHE A 254 11.07 1.10 16.80
N ILE A 255 10.12 0.16 16.70
CA ILE A 255 9.96 -0.90 17.70
C ILE A 255 10.55 -2.22 17.18
N PRO A 256 11.73 -2.64 17.65
CA PRO A 256 12.33 -3.90 17.21
C PRO A 256 11.51 -5.09 17.72
N GLN A 257 11.43 -6.15 16.92
CA GLN A 257 10.65 -7.35 17.23
C GLN A 257 11.08 -7.99 18.57
N ARG A 258 12.38 -8.03 18.85
CA ARG A 258 12.95 -8.52 20.13
C ARG A 258 12.40 -7.77 21.36
N SER A 259 12.06 -6.48 21.23
CA SER A 259 11.48 -5.71 22.34
C SER A 259 10.04 -6.09 22.61
N ILE A 260 9.26 -6.41 21.55
CA ILE A 260 7.90 -6.93 21.69
C ILE A 260 7.96 -8.33 22.30
N GLU A 261 8.83 -9.23 21.80
CA GLU A 261 8.99 -10.57 22.37
C GLU A 261 9.42 -10.58 23.84
N ARG A 262 10.21 -9.58 24.29
CA ARG A 262 10.66 -9.49 25.69
C ARG A 262 9.67 -8.79 26.63
N ARG A 263 8.97 -7.74 26.18
CA ARG A 263 8.11 -6.90 27.04
C ARG A 263 6.64 -7.23 26.93
N PHE A 264 6.20 -7.83 25.82
CA PHE A 264 4.80 -8.18 25.63
C PHE A 264 4.45 -9.41 26.49
N PRO A 265 3.27 -9.44 27.14
CA PRO A 265 2.91 -10.57 27.99
C PRO A 265 2.85 -11.88 27.20
N LYS A 266 3.41 -12.96 27.77
CA LYS A 266 3.41 -14.30 27.15
C LYS A 266 2.05 -14.99 27.23
N SER A 267 1.22 -14.64 28.22
CA SER A 267 -0.12 -15.19 28.41
C SER A 267 -1.18 -14.33 27.72
N ILE A 268 -2.21 -15.00 27.18
CA ILE A 268 -3.27 -14.36 26.37
C ILE A 268 -4.07 -13.33 27.19
N GLY A 269 -4.39 -13.64 28.45
CA GLY A 269 -5.20 -12.75 29.32
C GLY A 269 -4.57 -11.37 29.54
N PRO A 270 -3.37 -11.27 30.11
CA PRO A 270 -2.65 -10.00 30.23
C PRO A 270 -2.38 -9.32 28.87
N GLY A 271 -2.17 -10.10 27.80
CA GLY A 271 -2.07 -9.56 26.45
C GLY A 271 -3.34 -8.84 26.01
N MET A 272 -4.52 -9.44 26.22
CA MET A 272 -5.82 -8.81 25.93
C MET A 272 -6.06 -7.54 26.76
N LEU A 273 -5.63 -7.53 28.02
CA LEU A 273 -5.69 -6.32 28.85
C LEU A 273 -4.83 -5.19 28.27
N VAL A 274 -3.60 -5.50 27.86
CA VAL A 274 -2.72 -4.53 27.18
C VAL A 274 -3.34 -4.04 25.86
N ALA A 275 -4.00 -4.92 25.11
CA ALA A 275 -4.71 -4.54 23.89
C ALA A 275 -5.87 -3.57 24.16
N ILE A 276 -6.69 -3.82 25.18
CA ILE A 276 -7.80 -2.92 25.56
C ILE A 276 -7.25 -1.58 26.05
N LEU A 277 -6.27 -1.58 26.95
CA LEU A 277 -5.65 -0.34 27.42
C LEU A 277 -5.01 0.44 26.27
N GLY A 278 -4.30 -0.26 25.37
CA GLY A 278 -3.73 0.33 24.17
C GLY A 278 -4.79 0.98 23.28
N GLY A 279 -5.94 0.34 23.09
CA GLY A 279 -7.05 0.91 22.31
C GLY A 279 -7.70 2.14 22.96
N PHE A 280 -7.70 2.23 24.28
CA PHE A 280 -8.20 3.42 24.99
C PHE A 280 -7.22 4.60 24.88
N PHE A 281 -5.93 4.36 25.09
CA PHE A 281 -4.89 5.40 25.08
C PHE A 281 -4.43 5.82 23.67
N LEU A 282 -4.68 4.99 22.67
CA LEU A 282 -4.49 5.32 21.26
C LEU A 282 -5.86 5.68 20.68
N PRO A 283 -6.28 6.97 20.67
CA PRO A 283 -7.59 7.41 20.20
C PRO A 283 -7.69 7.31 18.67
N VAL A 284 -7.64 6.08 18.20
CA VAL A 284 -7.58 5.67 16.81
C VAL A 284 -9.00 5.25 16.43
N CYS A 285 -9.51 5.74 15.30
CA CYS A 285 -10.79 5.26 14.78
C CYS A 285 -10.63 3.92 14.08
N ASP A 286 -11.75 3.29 13.74
CA ASP A 286 -11.81 2.03 13.02
C ASP A 286 -10.93 1.98 11.76
N CYS A 287 -10.91 3.05 10.94
CA CYS A 287 -10.08 3.17 9.74
C CYS A 287 -8.56 3.07 10.05
N ALA A 288 -8.15 3.68 11.16
CA ALA A 288 -6.76 3.80 11.55
C ALA A 288 -6.27 2.57 12.35
N SER A 289 -7.20 1.78 12.91
CA SER A 289 -6.91 0.55 13.63
C SER A 289 -6.40 -0.58 12.72
N ILE A 290 -6.77 -0.59 11.44
CA ILE A 290 -6.44 -1.67 10.49
C ILE A 290 -4.94 -1.75 10.17
N PRO A 291 -4.25 -0.66 9.76
CA PRO A 291 -2.80 -0.68 9.58
C PRO A 291 -2.05 -1.09 10.84
N ILE A 292 -2.48 -0.58 12.00
CA ILE A 292 -1.88 -0.91 13.30
C ILE A 292 -2.06 -2.39 13.62
N PHE A 293 -3.29 -2.91 13.46
CA PHE A 293 -3.58 -4.34 13.63
C PHE A 293 -2.67 -5.21 12.76
N ARG A 294 -2.52 -4.86 11.48
CA ARG A 294 -1.60 -5.55 10.56
C ARG A 294 -0.15 -5.52 11.07
N SER A 295 0.31 -4.37 11.55
CA SER A 295 1.64 -4.20 12.14
C SER A 295 1.87 -5.06 13.38
N LEU A 296 0.90 -5.09 14.30
CA LEU A 296 0.97 -5.89 15.52
C LEU A 296 1.08 -7.39 15.19
N VAL A 297 0.26 -7.87 14.26
CA VAL A 297 0.31 -9.26 13.77
C VAL A 297 1.65 -9.56 13.10
N LYS A 298 2.17 -8.66 12.25
CA LYS A 298 3.50 -8.81 11.62
C LYS A 298 4.64 -8.85 12.64
N LYS A 299 4.53 -8.12 13.75
CA LYS A 299 5.51 -8.11 14.85
C LYS A 299 5.42 -9.33 15.78
N GLY A 300 4.54 -10.29 15.47
CA GLY A 300 4.44 -11.54 16.21
C GLY A 300 3.54 -11.49 17.44
N ILE A 301 2.74 -10.43 17.62
CA ILE A 301 1.73 -10.39 18.69
C ILE A 301 0.70 -11.50 18.42
N PRO A 302 0.31 -12.28 19.45
CA PRO A 302 -0.68 -13.34 19.28
C PRO A 302 -1.96 -12.83 18.62
N LEU A 303 -2.42 -13.53 17.58
CA LEU A 303 -3.62 -13.16 16.83
C LEU A 303 -4.86 -12.88 17.71
N PRO A 304 -5.18 -13.69 18.75
CA PRO A 304 -6.28 -13.40 19.66
C PRO A 304 -6.22 -12.00 20.27
N VAL A 305 -5.03 -11.58 20.68
CA VAL A 305 -4.80 -10.30 21.34
C VAL A 305 -4.91 -9.15 20.34
N ALA A 306 -4.34 -9.33 19.14
CA ALA A 306 -4.46 -8.35 18.08
C ALA A 306 -5.92 -8.18 17.60
N VAL A 307 -6.70 -9.27 17.54
CA VAL A 307 -8.14 -9.22 17.23
C VAL A 307 -8.89 -8.46 18.32
N THR A 308 -8.61 -8.71 19.59
CA THR A 308 -9.19 -7.94 20.70
C THR A 308 -8.86 -6.45 20.58
N PHE A 309 -7.63 -6.08 20.22
CA PHE A 309 -7.27 -4.68 19.95
C PHE A 309 -8.12 -4.08 18.82
N LEU A 310 -8.22 -4.78 17.69
CA LEU A 310 -8.97 -4.32 16.51
C LEU A 310 -10.45 -4.06 16.84
N THR A 311 -11.09 -4.97 17.58
CA THR A 311 -12.52 -4.85 17.90
C THR A 311 -12.80 -3.94 19.09
N ALA A 312 -11.89 -3.84 20.07
CA ALA A 312 -12.10 -3.01 21.25
C ALA A 312 -11.87 -1.52 20.97
N THR A 313 -10.81 -1.18 20.22
CA THR A 313 -10.34 0.20 20.02
C THR A 313 -11.44 1.16 19.56
N PRO A 314 -12.26 0.84 18.54
CA PRO A 314 -13.30 1.76 18.08
C PRO A 314 -14.42 1.99 19.10
N VAL A 315 -14.65 1.06 20.03
CA VAL A 315 -15.75 1.15 21.01
C VAL A 315 -15.33 1.92 22.26
N ILE A 316 -14.09 1.71 22.72
CA ILE A 316 -13.56 2.36 23.93
C ILE A 316 -12.88 3.71 23.64
N ASN A 317 -12.88 4.15 22.39
CA ASN A 317 -12.28 5.41 21.99
C ASN A 317 -12.94 6.58 22.76
N PRO A 318 -12.18 7.47 23.43
CA PRO A 318 -12.73 8.58 24.18
C PRO A 318 -13.68 9.48 23.36
N VAL A 319 -13.40 9.68 22.07
CA VAL A 319 -14.25 10.45 21.15
C VAL A 319 -15.61 9.77 20.97
N VAL A 320 -15.61 8.43 20.89
CA VAL A 320 -16.83 7.62 20.73
C VAL A 320 -17.65 7.62 22.02
N ILE A 321 -16.99 7.47 23.17
CA ILE A 321 -17.64 7.56 24.50
C ILE A 321 -18.32 8.93 24.66
N LEU A 322 -17.61 10.02 24.39
CA LEU A 322 -18.15 11.38 24.48
C LEU A 322 -19.28 11.61 23.47
N SER A 323 -19.14 11.16 22.23
CA SER A 323 -20.20 11.29 21.22
C SER A 323 -21.49 10.55 21.62
N THR A 324 -21.36 9.39 22.29
CA THR A 324 -22.50 8.63 22.81
C THR A 324 -23.19 9.38 23.93
N TYR A 325 -22.41 9.93 24.86
CA TYR A 325 -22.93 10.73 25.96
C TYR A 325 -23.75 11.93 25.47
N TYR A 326 -23.23 12.69 24.51
CA TYR A 326 -23.95 13.83 23.94
C TYR A 326 -25.16 13.42 23.10
N ALA A 327 -25.05 12.37 22.28
CA ALA A 327 -26.15 11.91 21.42
C ALA A 327 -27.38 11.43 22.23
N PHE A 328 -27.15 10.80 23.38
CA PHE A 328 -28.21 10.29 24.25
C PHE A 328 -28.56 11.21 25.42
N GLY A 329 -28.26 12.52 25.30
CA GLY A 329 -28.72 13.53 26.26
C GLY A 329 -28.15 13.37 27.67
N GLY A 330 -26.93 12.85 27.80
CA GLY A 330 -26.28 12.63 29.09
C GLY A 330 -26.64 11.32 29.79
N ASN A 331 -27.36 10.41 29.12
CA ASN A 331 -27.69 9.10 29.69
C ASN A 331 -26.42 8.22 29.83
N LEU A 332 -25.90 8.13 31.04
CA LEU A 332 -24.71 7.34 31.36
C LEU A 332 -24.94 5.83 31.21
N ALA A 333 -26.18 5.32 31.36
CA ALA A 333 -26.47 3.89 31.23
C ALA A 333 -26.13 3.38 29.82
N ILE A 334 -26.54 4.13 28.79
CA ILE A 334 -26.24 3.76 27.39
C ILE A 334 -24.73 3.83 27.11
N VAL A 335 -24.03 4.77 27.74
CA VAL A 335 -22.57 4.88 27.58
C VAL A 335 -21.86 3.68 28.24
N THR A 336 -22.21 3.36 29.48
CA THR A 336 -21.59 2.26 30.23
C THR A 336 -21.93 0.90 29.62
N GLU A 337 -23.16 0.71 29.15
CA GLU A 337 -23.58 -0.50 28.45
C GLU A 337 -22.86 -0.65 27.11
N ARG A 338 -22.77 0.41 26.28
CA ARG A 338 -22.04 0.36 25.00
C ARG A 338 -20.57 -0.05 25.22
N VAL A 339 -19.90 0.60 26.17
CA VAL A 339 -18.48 0.33 26.48
C VAL A 339 -18.32 -1.06 27.10
N GLY A 340 -19.16 -1.42 28.07
CA GLY A 340 -19.11 -2.70 28.76
C GLY A 340 -19.36 -3.88 27.82
N LEU A 341 -20.47 -3.85 27.07
CA LEU A 341 -20.80 -4.89 26.08
C LEU A 341 -19.75 -4.95 24.97
N GLY A 342 -19.20 -3.80 24.54
CA GLY A 342 -18.13 -3.75 23.56
C GLY A 342 -16.83 -4.41 24.02
N ILE A 343 -16.41 -4.16 25.26
CA ILE A 343 -15.21 -4.78 25.85
C ILE A 343 -15.43 -6.29 25.99
N ILE A 344 -16.57 -6.72 26.52
CA ILE A 344 -16.91 -8.14 26.68
C ILE A 344 -16.93 -8.82 25.31
N ALA A 345 -17.55 -8.22 24.30
CA ALA A 345 -17.57 -8.72 22.93
C ALA A 345 -16.15 -8.86 22.37
N ALA A 346 -15.30 -7.84 22.51
CA ALA A 346 -13.92 -7.89 22.00
C ALA A 346 -13.06 -8.98 22.67
N ILE A 347 -13.25 -9.21 23.97
CA ILE A 347 -12.59 -10.31 24.70
C ILE A 347 -13.08 -11.66 24.17
N LEU A 348 -14.39 -11.85 24.06
CA LEU A 348 -14.97 -13.11 23.59
C LEU A 348 -14.59 -13.43 22.14
N ILE A 349 -14.61 -12.44 21.25
CA ILE A 349 -14.13 -12.60 19.86
C ILE A 349 -12.66 -13.03 19.88
N GLY A 350 -11.81 -12.35 20.67
CA GLY A 350 -10.40 -12.73 20.81
C GLY A 350 -10.21 -14.15 21.35
N LEU A 351 -10.95 -14.55 22.39
CA LEU A 351 -10.90 -15.90 22.98
C LEU A 351 -11.35 -16.98 22.00
N ILE A 352 -12.38 -16.72 21.19
CA ILE A 352 -12.80 -17.63 20.12
C ILE A 352 -11.67 -17.83 19.10
N PHE A 353 -10.92 -16.78 18.78
CA PHE A 353 -9.73 -16.90 17.93
C PHE A 353 -8.55 -17.61 18.62
N ALA A 354 -8.50 -17.63 19.96
CA ALA A 354 -7.53 -18.42 20.71
C ALA A 354 -7.87 -19.92 20.68
N ILE A 355 -9.14 -20.28 20.85
CA ILE A 355 -9.60 -21.68 20.89
C ILE A 355 -9.70 -22.26 19.47
N ARG A 356 -10.23 -21.47 18.54
CA ARG A 356 -10.36 -21.84 17.12
C ARG A 356 -9.53 -20.87 16.29
N PRO A 357 -8.22 -21.10 16.11
CA PRO A 357 -7.42 -20.30 15.19
C PRO A 357 -7.99 -20.39 13.76
N ALA A 358 -7.77 -19.36 12.94
CA ALA A 358 -8.14 -19.41 11.52
C ALA A 358 -7.25 -20.44 10.80
N GLN A 359 -7.85 -21.35 10.03
CA GLN A 359 -7.10 -22.35 9.27
C GLN A 359 -6.46 -21.71 8.03
N GLY A 360 -5.14 -21.86 7.89
CA GLY A 360 -4.34 -21.33 6.77
C GLY A 360 -3.57 -20.05 7.10
N HIS A 361 -2.97 -19.42 6.09
CA HIS A 361 -2.24 -18.16 6.25
C HIS A 361 -3.21 -17.01 6.59
N VAL A 362 -3.02 -16.40 7.75
CA VAL A 362 -3.84 -15.28 8.26
C VAL A 362 -3.57 -14.01 7.46
N LEU A 363 -2.29 -13.71 7.23
CA LEU A 363 -1.87 -12.63 6.34
C LEU A 363 -1.98 -13.11 4.88
N SER A 364 -2.59 -12.29 4.03
CA SER A 364 -2.70 -12.56 2.59
C SER A 364 -1.38 -12.19 1.92
N GLY A 365 -0.42 -13.09 2.02
CA GLY A 365 0.92 -12.89 1.48
C GLY A 365 1.71 -14.19 1.56
N GLY A 366 1.86 -14.88 0.44
CA GLY A 366 2.77 -16.03 0.33
C GLY A 366 4.24 -15.58 0.47
N THR A 367 5.18 -16.46 0.17
CA THR A 367 6.64 -16.20 0.13
C THR A 367 7.00 -14.88 -0.55
N LEU A 368 6.19 -14.44 -1.51
CA LEU A 368 6.30 -13.16 -2.20
C LEU A 368 6.14 -11.93 -1.30
N ASP A 369 5.36 -11.95 -0.21
CA ASP A 369 5.19 -10.84 0.74
C ASP A 369 6.33 -10.78 1.79
N ARG A 370 6.98 -11.92 2.07
CA ARG A 370 8.30 -11.95 2.74
C ARG A 370 9.37 -11.32 1.84
N LEU A 371 9.28 -11.56 0.52
CA LEU A 371 10.08 -10.86 -0.50
C LEU A 371 9.64 -9.39 -0.71
N MET A 372 8.35 -9.05 -0.53
CA MET A 372 7.79 -7.69 -0.66
C MET A 372 7.99 -6.84 0.60
N CYS A 373 8.78 -7.32 1.56
CA CYS A 373 9.65 -6.43 2.29
C CYS A 373 10.75 -5.94 1.30
N SER A 374 10.34 -5.14 0.31
CA SER A 374 11.14 -4.63 -0.82
C SER A 374 12.24 -3.63 -0.39
N CYS A 375 12.70 -3.73 0.85
CA CYS A 375 13.75 -2.91 1.39
C CYS A 375 14.89 -3.72 2.01
N GLY A 376 14.83 -5.07 2.03
CA GLY A 376 15.87 -5.87 2.71
C GLY A 376 16.02 -5.56 4.22
N CYS A 377 15.12 -4.76 4.80
CA CYS A 377 15.39 -4.10 6.07
C CYS A 377 15.35 -5.00 7.30
N TYR A 378 14.93 -6.26 7.19
CA TYR A 378 14.96 -7.15 8.36
C TYR A 378 16.35 -7.72 8.63
N GLU A 379 17.21 -7.84 7.61
CA GLU A 379 18.61 -8.21 7.80
C GLU A 379 19.51 -6.98 8.00
N ASP A 380 19.11 -5.80 7.50
CA ASP A 380 19.87 -4.54 7.62
C ASP A 380 19.35 -3.54 8.69
N LEU A 381 18.36 -3.89 9.53
CA LEU A 381 17.91 -2.98 10.60
C LEU A 381 19.03 -2.68 11.62
N ASP A 382 19.98 -3.60 11.76
CA ASP A 382 21.17 -3.46 12.61
C ASP A 382 22.29 -2.64 11.92
N SER A 383 22.24 -2.44 10.58
CA SER A 383 23.26 -1.68 9.83
C SER A 383 22.91 -0.19 9.63
N ILE A 384 21.63 0.19 9.68
CA ILE A 384 21.19 1.59 9.61
C ILE A 384 21.15 2.23 11.01
N THR A 385 22.28 2.81 11.43
CA THR A 385 22.41 3.50 12.73
C THR A 385 21.94 4.95 12.70
N THR A 386 21.85 5.58 11.53
CA THR A 386 21.58 7.03 11.40
C THR A 386 20.09 7.36 11.43
N PHE A 387 19.72 8.38 12.21
CA PHE A 387 18.34 8.87 12.34
C PHE A 387 17.70 9.26 11.00
N ILE A 388 18.47 9.84 10.09
CA ILE A 388 18.03 10.25 8.74
C ILE A 388 17.61 9.03 7.90
N GLY A 389 18.36 7.92 7.99
CA GLY A 389 18.02 6.67 7.31
C GLY A 389 16.72 6.06 7.85
N LYS A 390 16.53 6.07 9.18
CA LYS A 390 15.29 5.61 9.82
C LYS A 390 14.09 6.49 9.46
N ALA A 391 14.26 7.80 9.39
CA ALA A 391 13.22 8.73 8.95
C ALA A 391 12.84 8.49 7.46
N GLY A 392 13.83 8.30 6.58
CA GLY A 392 13.58 7.95 5.18
C GLY A 392 12.84 6.63 5.01
N LEU A 393 13.22 5.61 5.78
CA LEU A 393 12.54 4.32 5.80
C LEU A 393 11.10 4.43 6.31
N PHE A 394 10.89 5.18 7.39
CA PHE A 394 9.57 5.47 7.94
C PHE A 394 8.62 6.09 6.92
N ILE A 395 9.10 7.09 6.16
CA ILE A 395 8.27 7.75 5.13
C ILE A 395 7.96 6.80 3.97
N ARG A 396 8.94 6.04 3.47
CA ARG A 396 8.72 5.06 2.39
C ARG A 396 7.71 3.99 2.81
N HIS A 397 7.85 3.46 4.03
CA HIS A 397 6.93 2.49 4.58
C HIS A 397 5.51 3.07 4.73
N SER A 398 5.41 4.31 5.24
CA SER A 398 4.13 5.01 5.37
C SER A 398 3.45 5.23 4.02
N GLN A 399 4.19 5.63 2.99
CA GLN A 399 3.64 5.78 1.64
C GLN A 399 3.11 4.45 1.10
N ALA A 400 3.90 3.38 1.21
CA ALA A 400 3.51 2.05 0.72
C ALA A 400 2.24 1.55 1.42
N GLU A 401 2.14 1.67 2.75
CA GLU A 401 0.93 1.27 3.48
C GLU A 401 -0.28 2.16 3.16
N PHE A 402 -0.08 3.48 3.03
CA PHE A 402 -1.16 4.41 2.69
C PHE A 402 -1.82 4.05 1.36
N PHE A 403 -1.03 3.82 0.30
CA PHE A 403 -1.59 3.42 -0.99
C PHE A 403 -2.10 1.98 -1.02
N SER A 404 -1.49 1.08 -0.24
CA SER A 404 -1.94 -0.31 -0.12
C SER A 404 -3.34 -0.42 0.47
N VAL A 405 -3.62 0.34 1.53
CA VAL A 405 -4.92 0.35 2.22
C VAL A 405 -5.90 1.34 1.56
N GLY A 406 -5.41 2.49 1.12
CA GLY A 406 -6.21 3.59 0.58
C GLY A 406 -7.07 3.21 -0.63
N LYS A 407 -6.56 2.35 -1.52
CA LYS A 407 -7.36 1.85 -2.67
C LYS A 407 -8.61 1.08 -2.23
N TYR A 408 -8.53 0.33 -1.12
CA TYR A 408 -9.66 -0.40 -0.58
C TYR A 408 -10.62 0.49 0.22
N LEU A 409 -10.08 1.51 0.89
CA LEU A 409 -10.90 2.57 1.50
C LEU A 409 -11.78 3.25 0.46
N VAL A 410 -11.23 3.61 -0.71
CA VAL A 410 -11.99 4.24 -1.80
C VAL A 410 -13.13 3.35 -2.29
N ILE A 411 -12.85 2.06 -2.51
CA ILE A 411 -13.88 1.08 -2.94
C ILE A 411 -14.96 0.93 -1.86
N GLY A 412 -14.56 0.77 -0.59
CA GLY A 412 -15.48 0.63 0.53
C GLY A 412 -16.37 1.88 0.73
N ALA A 413 -15.79 3.08 0.64
CA ALA A 413 -16.52 4.34 0.75
C ALA A 413 -17.54 4.52 -0.38
N PHE A 414 -17.18 4.13 -1.61
CA PHE A 414 -18.10 4.18 -2.74
C PHE A 414 -19.28 3.21 -2.57
N ILE A 415 -19.01 1.97 -2.15
CA ILE A 415 -20.08 1.00 -1.87
C ILE A 415 -20.99 1.52 -0.75
N SER A 416 -20.40 2.07 0.31
CA SER A 416 -21.15 2.61 1.45
C SER A 416 -22.04 3.79 1.05
N SER A 417 -21.57 4.70 0.18
CA SER A 417 -22.38 5.85 -0.26
C SER A 417 -23.58 5.44 -1.12
N LEU A 418 -23.44 4.39 -1.93
CA LEU A 418 -24.57 3.79 -2.66
C LEU A 418 -25.62 3.26 -1.68
N PHE A 419 -25.20 2.45 -0.71
CA PHE A 419 -26.10 1.88 0.28
C PHE A 419 -26.74 2.92 1.21
N GLN A 420 -26.00 3.94 1.66
CA GLN A 420 -26.54 5.01 2.50
C GLN A 420 -27.58 5.85 1.77
N THR A 421 -27.46 5.97 0.44
CA THR A 421 -28.41 6.73 -0.37
C THR A 421 -29.65 5.90 -0.72
N MET A 422 -29.45 4.66 -1.15
CA MET A 422 -30.55 3.77 -1.58
C MET A 422 -31.28 3.10 -0.40
N GLY A 423 -30.58 2.86 0.71
CA GLY A 423 -31.09 2.10 1.85
C GLY A 423 -32.17 2.80 2.67
N ARG A 424 -32.30 4.14 2.57
CA ARG A 424 -33.24 4.91 3.40
C ARG A 424 -34.70 4.47 3.29
N GLY A 425 -35.12 3.94 2.14
CA GLY A 425 -36.50 3.48 1.92
C GLY A 425 -36.77 2.00 2.23
N ILE A 426 -35.73 1.15 2.28
CA ILE A 426 -35.89 -0.30 2.46
C ILE A 426 -36.13 -0.63 3.95
N PHE A 427 -35.50 0.12 4.85
CA PHE A 427 -35.47 -0.22 6.28
C PHE A 427 -36.65 0.32 7.09
N THR A 428 -37.48 1.20 6.53
CA THR A 428 -38.72 1.70 7.17
C THR A 428 -39.89 0.71 7.07
N THR A 429 -39.84 -0.23 6.13
CA THR A 429 -40.95 -1.17 5.87
C THR A 429 -40.94 -2.38 6.82
N VAL A 430 -39.85 -2.60 7.58
CA VAL A 430 -39.66 -3.78 8.45
C VAL A 430 -40.18 -3.55 9.89
N GLN A 431 -41.03 -2.55 10.11
CA GLN A 431 -41.33 -2.01 11.44
C GLN A 431 -42.53 -2.61 12.18
N ASN A 432 -43.35 -3.44 11.56
CA ASN A 432 -44.58 -3.92 12.21
C ASN A 432 -44.43 -5.38 12.67
N GLY A 433 -44.10 -5.58 13.95
CA GLY A 433 -44.22 -6.88 14.64
C GLY A 433 -42.97 -7.76 14.70
N ALA A 434 -41.78 -7.21 14.44
CA ALA A 434 -40.53 -7.98 14.53
C ALA A 434 -40.13 -8.24 15.99
N ASP A 435 -39.90 -9.51 16.34
CA ASP A 435 -39.35 -9.93 17.63
C ASP A 435 -37.99 -9.27 17.92
N LEU A 436 -37.59 -9.19 19.19
CA LEU A 436 -36.36 -8.51 19.64
C LEU A 436 -35.13 -9.01 18.87
N ALA A 437 -35.03 -10.32 18.65
CA ALA A 437 -33.96 -10.94 17.88
C ALA A 437 -33.89 -10.41 16.43
N VAL A 438 -35.03 -10.30 15.77
CA VAL A 438 -35.11 -9.83 14.38
C VAL A 438 -34.73 -8.34 14.31
N SER A 439 -35.18 -7.55 15.29
CA SER A 439 -34.84 -6.13 15.40
C SER A 439 -33.32 -5.92 15.59
N ILE A 440 -32.67 -6.71 16.45
CA ILE A 440 -31.21 -6.64 16.63
C ILE A 440 -30.48 -6.99 15.33
N ILE A 441 -30.89 -8.06 14.64
CA ILE A 441 -30.27 -8.47 13.38
C ILE A 441 -30.39 -7.35 12.32
N ILE A 442 -31.58 -6.77 12.16
CA ILE A 442 -31.81 -5.68 11.21
C ILE A 442 -30.87 -4.50 11.51
N MET A 443 -30.82 -4.08 12.78
CA MET A 443 -29.99 -2.95 13.18
C MET A 443 -28.49 -3.23 13.02
N MET A 444 -28.03 -4.45 13.30
CA MET A 444 -26.63 -4.84 13.07
C MET A 444 -26.27 -4.88 11.58
N VAL A 445 -27.16 -5.41 10.74
CA VAL A 445 -26.98 -5.40 9.27
C VAL A 445 -26.97 -3.95 8.76
N MET A 446 -27.86 -3.11 9.28
CA MET A 446 -27.89 -1.69 8.92
C MET A 446 -26.60 -0.98 9.34
N ALA A 447 -26.06 -1.25 10.54
CA ALA A 447 -24.77 -0.69 10.97
C ALA A 447 -23.65 -1.07 9.99
N PHE A 448 -23.57 -2.35 9.61
CA PHE A 448 -22.57 -2.86 8.67
C PHE A 448 -22.66 -2.18 7.30
N VAL A 449 -23.89 -2.04 6.78
CA VAL A 449 -24.17 -1.53 5.44
C VAL A 449 -24.00 -0.01 5.37
N LEU A 450 -24.44 0.73 6.40
CA LEU A 450 -24.25 2.17 6.44
C LEU A 450 -22.77 2.55 6.64
N SER A 451 -21.96 1.71 7.28
CA SER A 451 -20.50 1.88 7.38
C SER A 451 -20.09 3.29 7.84
N LEU A 452 -20.82 3.78 8.83
CA LEU A 452 -20.64 5.12 9.40
C LEU A 452 -19.38 5.17 10.25
N CYS A 453 -18.88 6.38 10.51
CA CYS A 453 -17.76 6.55 11.42
C CYS A 453 -18.23 6.37 12.86
N SER A 454 -17.41 5.71 13.69
CA SER A 454 -17.77 5.32 15.06
C SER A 454 -18.26 6.46 15.97
N SER A 455 -17.87 7.72 15.69
CA SER A 455 -18.35 8.92 16.37
C SER A 455 -19.73 9.39 15.89
N SER A 456 -20.07 9.20 14.62
CA SER A 456 -21.35 9.57 14.01
C SER A 456 -22.43 8.50 14.25
N ASP A 457 -22.03 7.26 14.52
CA ASP A 457 -22.92 6.13 14.79
C ASP A 457 -23.92 6.44 15.92
N ALA A 458 -23.46 7.11 16.98
CA ALA A 458 -24.30 7.43 18.13
C ALA A 458 -25.47 8.35 17.77
N VAL A 459 -25.21 9.36 16.94
CA VAL A 459 -26.21 10.33 16.50
C VAL A 459 -27.24 9.65 15.59
N VAL A 460 -26.78 8.80 14.68
CA VAL A 460 -27.66 8.06 13.77
C VAL A 460 -28.50 7.03 14.54
N ALA A 461 -27.89 6.26 15.43
CA ALA A 461 -28.59 5.29 16.28
C ALA A 461 -29.67 5.96 17.13
N ARG A 462 -29.41 7.15 17.69
CA ARG A 462 -30.39 7.91 18.47
C ARG A 462 -31.63 8.28 17.66
N SER A 463 -31.49 8.55 16.35
CA SER A 463 -32.63 8.86 15.46
C SER A 463 -33.56 7.66 15.24
N PHE A 464 -33.05 6.44 15.43
CA PHE A 464 -33.81 5.20 15.35
C PHE A 464 -34.38 4.75 16.71
N ALA A 465 -33.99 5.39 17.82
CA ALA A 465 -34.36 4.97 19.17
C ALA A 465 -35.87 5.07 19.47
N SER A 466 -36.63 5.85 18.69
CA SER A 466 -38.10 5.89 18.78
C SER A 466 -38.79 4.78 17.99
N GLN A 467 -38.06 4.09 17.12
CA GLN A 467 -38.58 3.13 16.14
C GLN A 467 -38.18 1.69 16.46
N PHE A 468 -37.08 1.48 17.18
CA PHE A 468 -36.53 0.17 17.50
C PHE A 468 -36.33 0.01 19.01
N PRO A 469 -36.43 -1.22 19.54
CA PRO A 469 -36.19 -1.48 20.96
C PRO A 469 -34.73 -1.14 21.35
N PRO A 470 -34.47 -0.78 22.64
CA PRO A 470 -33.14 -0.41 23.12
C PRO A 470 -32.05 -1.44 22.78
N GLY A 471 -32.36 -2.73 22.88
CA GLY A 471 -31.44 -3.80 22.51
C GLY A 471 -31.01 -3.76 21.04
N ALA A 472 -31.90 -3.40 20.12
CA ALA A 472 -31.55 -3.28 18.71
C ALA A 472 -30.66 -2.06 18.44
N ILE A 473 -30.91 -0.94 19.13
CA ILE A 473 -30.03 0.24 19.11
C ILE A 473 -28.64 -0.11 19.66
N MET A 474 -28.57 -0.91 20.73
CA MET A 474 -27.29 -1.38 21.27
C MET A 474 -26.56 -2.33 20.32
N GLY A 475 -27.28 -3.22 19.65
CA GLY A 475 -26.72 -4.04 18.57
C GLY A 475 -26.02 -3.19 17.51
N PHE A 476 -26.66 -2.09 17.08
CA PHE A 476 -26.07 -1.12 16.15
C PHE A 476 -24.80 -0.46 16.73
N LEU A 477 -24.87 0.06 17.96
CA LEU A 477 -23.80 0.84 18.60
C LEU A 477 -22.55 0.02 18.96
N VAL A 478 -22.72 -1.27 19.26
CA VAL A 478 -21.63 -2.18 19.61
C VAL A 478 -21.01 -2.79 18.36
N PHE A 479 -21.82 -3.27 17.42
CA PHE A 479 -21.31 -3.98 16.24
C PHE A 479 -20.76 -3.06 15.15
N GLY A 480 -21.42 -1.93 14.87
CA GLY A 480 -21.04 -0.99 13.80
C GLY A 480 -19.57 -0.58 13.84
N PRO A 481 -19.05 -0.07 14.98
CA PRO A 481 -17.64 0.30 15.11
C PRO A 481 -16.64 -0.86 14.96
N MET A 482 -17.07 -2.11 15.20
CA MET A 482 -16.20 -3.28 15.11
C MET A 482 -16.03 -3.76 13.67
N MET A 483 -17.13 -3.81 12.91
CA MET A 483 -17.15 -4.37 11.56
C MET A 483 -18.14 -3.61 10.69
N ASP A 484 -17.66 -3.14 9.54
CA ASP A 484 -18.46 -2.53 8.49
C ASP A 484 -17.90 -2.87 7.09
N ILE A 485 -18.61 -2.48 6.02
CA ILE A 485 -18.18 -2.74 4.65
C ILE A 485 -16.78 -2.18 4.38
N LYS A 486 -16.52 -0.95 4.81
CA LYS A 486 -15.24 -0.27 4.61
C LYS A 486 -14.09 -1.01 5.29
N ASN A 487 -14.25 -1.43 6.54
CA ASN A 487 -13.26 -2.14 7.33
C ASN A 487 -12.98 -3.53 6.75
N VAL A 488 -14.03 -4.23 6.28
CA VAL A 488 -13.87 -5.52 5.56
C VAL A 488 -13.04 -5.32 4.29
N MET A 489 -13.30 -4.27 3.51
CA MET A 489 -12.50 -3.96 2.32
C MET A 489 -11.07 -3.60 2.69
N MET A 490 -10.85 -2.77 3.70
CA MET A 490 -9.51 -2.37 4.14
C MET A 490 -8.69 -3.54 4.70
N LEU A 491 -9.30 -4.49 5.42
CA LEU A 491 -8.65 -5.72 5.88
C LEU A 491 -8.20 -6.61 4.72
N SER A 492 -8.89 -6.56 3.57
CA SER A 492 -8.51 -7.33 2.38
C SER A 492 -7.18 -6.88 1.74
N SER A 493 -6.63 -5.75 2.21
CA SER A 493 -5.29 -5.27 1.83
C SER A 493 -4.15 -6.10 2.40
N GLY A 494 -4.37 -6.82 3.50
CA GLY A 494 -3.31 -7.54 4.23
C GLY A 494 -3.70 -8.91 4.78
N PHE A 495 -4.98 -9.27 4.78
CA PHE A 495 -5.49 -10.50 5.40
C PHE A 495 -6.23 -11.39 4.41
N SER A 496 -6.22 -12.71 4.65
CA SER A 496 -6.89 -13.66 3.78
C SER A 496 -8.41 -13.54 3.88
N LYS A 497 -9.13 -13.69 2.77
CA LYS A 497 -10.60 -13.62 2.73
C LYS A 497 -11.27 -14.59 3.72
N ARG A 498 -10.65 -15.75 3.96
CA ARG A 498 -11.11 -16.75 4.95
C ARG A 498 -11.04 -16.21 6.37
N PHE A 499 -9.94 -15.55 6.74
CA PHE A 499 -9.80 -14.90 8.05
C PHE A 499 -10.84 -13.78 8.20
N ILE A 500 -10.99 -12.92 7.20
CA ILE A 500 -11.92 -11.79 7.23
C ILE A 500 -13.36 -12.27 7.40
N GLY A 501 -13.78 -13.28 6.61
CA GLY A 501 -15.13 -13.86 6.72
C GLY A 501 -15.38 -14.50 8.09
N LYS A 502 -14.39 -15.20 8.65
CA LYS A 502 -14.48 -15.77 10.00
C LYS A 502 -14.57 -14.67 11.06
N LEU A 503 -13.78 -13.61 10.95
CA LEU A 503 -13.81 -12.48 11.87
C LEU A 503 -15.19 -11.81 11.85
N LEU A 504 -15.73 -11.52 10.66
CA LEU A 504 -17.06 -10.94 10.48
C LEU A 504 -18.15 -11.81 11.11
N LEU A 505 -18.17 -13.12 10.81
CA LEU A 505 -19.18 -14.03 11.35
C LEU A 505 -19.06 -14.16 12.88
N THR A 506 -17.84 -14.20 13.41
CA THR A 506 -17.59 -14.30 14.85
C THR A 506 -18.04 -13.02 15.56
N ALA A 507 -17.66 -11.85 15.04
CA ALA A 507 -18.08 -10.58 15.59
C ALA A 507 -19.61 -10.43 15.56
N PHE A 508 -20.25 -10.74 14.44
CA PHE A 508 -21.70 -10.70 14.31
C PHE A 508 -22.40 -11.62 15.32
N THR A 509 -21.98 -12.88 15.40
CA THR A 509 -22.62 -13.86 16.30
C THR A 509 -22.41 -13.54 17.78
N VAL A 510 -21.21 -13.09 18.17
CA VAL A 510 -20.91 -12.70 19.55
C VAL A 510 -21.68 -11.45 19.96
N CYS A 511 -21.67 -10.40 19.12
CA CYS A 511 -22.41 -9.17 19.41
C CYS A 511 -23.91 -9.44 19.50
N PHE A 512 -24.48 -10.21 18.57
CA PHE A 512 -25.89 -10.60 18.61
C PHE A 512 -26.22 -11.35 19.90
N ALA A 513 -25.47 -12.41 20.23
CA ALA A 513 -25.73 -13.23 21.41
C ALA A 513 -25.62 -12.42 22.71
N LEU A 514 -24.60 -11.56 22.85
CA LEU A 514 -24.42 -10.74 24.04
C LEU A 514 -25.56 -9.74 24.23
N VAL A 515 -25.91 -9.01 23.18
CA VAL A 515 -26.98 -8.00 23.24
C VAL A 515 -28.33 -8.67 23.47
N PHE A 516 -28.61 -9.78 22.77
CA PHE A 516 -29.86 -10.52 22.95
C PHE A 516 -30.00 -11.08 24.36
N LEU A 517 -28.94 -11.67 24.94
CA LEU A 517 -28.98 -12.18 26.32
C LEU A 517 -29.11 -11.04 27.34
N PHE A 518 -28.37 -9.94 27.17
CA PHE A 518 -28.40 -8.81 28.10
C PHE A 518 -29.79 -8.17 28.17
N PHE A 519 -30.40 -7.88 27.02
CA PHE A 519 -31.73 -7.27 26.97
C PHE A 519 -32.87 -8.28 27.16
N GLY A 520 -32.66 -9.56 26.82
CA GLY A 520 -33.62 -10.64 27.08
C GLY A 520 -33.75 -10.98 28.57
N LEU A 521 -32.72 -10.70 29.38
CA LEU A 521 -32.72 -10.88 30.84
C LEU A 521 -33.20 -9.64 31.62
N GLY A 522 -33.72 -8.63 30.93
CA GLY A 522 -34.21 -7.39 31.57
C GLY A 522 -33.15 -6.31 31.74
N GLY A 523 -32.16 -6.24 30.84
CA GLY A 523 -31.29 -5.07 30.69
C GLY A 523 -32.12 -3.77 30.58
N MET A 524 -31.66 -2.72 31.25
CA MET A 524 -32.42 -1.48 31.54
C MET A 524 -32.77 -0.65 30.30
#